data_AF-A0A9Q0NAE4-F1
#
_entry.id   AF-A0A9Q0NAE4-F1
#
_cell.length_a   1.000
_cell.length_b   1.000
_cell.length_c   1.000
_cell.angle_alpha   90.00
_cell.angle_beta   90.00
_cell.angle_gamma   90.00
#
_symmetry.space_group_name_H-M   'P 1'
#
loop_
_entity.id
_entity.type
_entity.pdbx_description
1 polymer ?
#
loop_
_entity_poly.entity_id
_entity_poly.type
_entity_poly.pdbx_seq_one_letter_code
_entity_poly.pdbx_strand_id
1 'polypeptide(L)'
;MNSEVMANVCLLLAVTLLCTAVVKCQECSGKPRLPPHKECCKITLPPQQEQCIQQIKEQWKAFHQSQDKENFAKSDMCMANCVLNDDNVVTPDNKINSDEVRNMLSKLLGAEWQSLIPSMIDTCKNRVDNFNHNFNGTHGPHGGHGPHGHGKGPHHMSNCNKKKEMLSFCLGEQYTLNCPDSLWQNDDDCNEMRNYLKTCPFEKRGPRRHS
;
A
#
# COMPACT_ATOMS: atom_id res chain seq x y z
N MET A 1 25.36 46.35 33.38
CA MET A 1 24.72 45.07 33.02
C MET A 1 25.70 44.31 32.14
N ASN A 2 26.20 43.20 32.65
CA ASN A 2 27.47 42.61 32.24
C ASN A 2 27.34 41.92 30.89
N SER A 3 28.22 42.27 29.95
CA SER A 3 28.29 41.70 28.60
C SER A 3 28.49 40.17 28.62
N GLU A 4 29.01 39.62 29.72
CA GLU A 4 29.19 38.18 29.93
C GLU A 4 27.88 37.41 30.16
N VAL A 5 26.84 38.06 30.71
CA VAL A 5 25.55 37.40 30.98
C VAL A 5 24.75 37.21 29.70
N MET A 6 24.86 38.14 28.75
CA MET A 6 24.16 38.05 27.46
C MET A 6 24.76 36.97 26.54
N ALA A 7 26.08 36.80 26.57
CA ALA A 7 26.77 35.77 25.79
C ALA A 7 26.37 34.34 26.21
N ASN A 8 26.23 34.09 27.51
CA ASN A 8 25.81 32.78 28.02
C ASN A 8 24.34 32.46 27.73
N VAL A 9 23.44 33.46 27.73
CA VAL A 9 22.03 33.27 27.37
C VAL A 9 21.87 32.99 25.87
N CYS A 10 22.66 33.64 25.00
CA CYS A 10 22.66 33.36 23.56
C CYS A 10 23.22 31.96 23.23
N LEU A 11 24.22 31.48 23.97
CA LEU A 11 24.79 30.14 23.76
C LEU A 11 23.80 29.03 24.16
N LEU A 12 23.06 29.21 25.26
CA LEU A 12 22.04 28.27 25.71
C LEU A 12 20.82 28.21 24.77
N LEU A 13 20.43 29.34 24.17
CA LEU A 13 19.37 29.40 23.15
C LEU A 13 19.80 28.76 21.82
N ALA A 14 21.08 28.90 21.43
CA ALA A 14 21.61 28.26 20.24
C ALA A 14 21.72 26.72 20.38
N VAL A 15 22.13 26.23 21.56
CA VAL A 15 22.23 24.78 21.84
C VAL A 15 20.85 24.12 21.95
N THR A 16 19.85 24.82 22.49
CA THR A 16 18.46 24.32 22.53
C THR A 16 17.79 24.33 21.15
N LEU A 17 18.08 25.32 20.29
CA LEU A 17 17.61 25.31 18.89
C LEU A 17 18.28 24.20 18.04
N LEU A 18 19.54 23.87 18.31
CA LEU A 18 20.27 22.79 17.60
C LEU A 18 19.78 21.39 17.99
N CYS A 19 19.26 21.20 19.21
CA CYS A 19 18.72 19.91 19.66
C CYS A 19 17.32 19.58 19.13
N THR A 20 16.55 20.57 18.64
CA THR A 20 15.17 20.33 18.15
C THR A 20 15.06 19.97 16.67
N ALA A 21 16.16 19.98 15.91
CA ALA A 21 16.14 19.80 14.46
C ALA A 21 16.84 18.54 13.96
N VAL A 22 17.01 17.50 14.81
CA VAL A 22 17.15 16.13 14.28
C VAL A 22 15.77 15.65 13.86
N VAL A 23 15.18 16.32 12.87
CA VAL A 23 14.22 15.65 11.99
C VAL A 23 15.05 14.59 11.32
N LYS A 24 15.05 13.37 11.87
CA LYS A 24 15.51 12.21 11.12
C LYS A 24 14.66 12.23 9.86
N CYS A 25 15.25 12.67 8.75
CA CYS A 25 14.72 12.40 7.42
C CYS A 25 14.73 10.87 7.31
N GLN A 26 13.64 10.24 7.77
CA GLN A 26 13.54 8.79 7.72
C GLN A 26 13.53 8.44 6.24
N GLU A 27 14.61 7.77 5.82
CA GLU A 27 14.72 7.30 4.45
C GLU A 27 13.60 6.28 4.23
N CYS A 28 12.62 6.65 3.40
CA CYS A 28 11.54 5.76 2.99
C CYS A 28 12.02 4.71 1.96
N SER A 29 13.33 4.55 1.80
CA SER A 29 13.96 3.46 1.09
C SER A 29 14.20 2.29 2.05
N GLY A 30 13.38 1.25 1.92
CA GLY A 30 13.51 0.03 2.72
C GLY A 30 12.26 -0.26 3.51
N LYS A 31 11.25 -0.85 2.84
CA LYS A 31 10.03 -1.31 3.52
C LYS A 31 10.40 -2.41 4.53
N PRO A 32 9.92 -2.34 5.78
CA PRO A 32 10.09 -3.42 6.75
C PRO A 32 9.65 -4.77 6.16
N ARG A 33 10.40 -5.83 6.43
CA ARG A 33 10.06 -7.17 5.94
C ARG A 33 9.24 -7.87 7.01
N LEU A 34 7.95 -8.03 6.75
CA LEU A 34 7.13 -8.94 7.53
C LEU A 34 7.47 -10.40 7.15
N PRO A 35 7.53 -11.32 8.13
CA PRO A 35 7.59 -12.74 7.84
C PRO A 35 6.46 -13.16 6.88
N PRO A 36 6.69 -14.16 6.01
CA PRO A 36 5.62 -14.73 5.19
C PRO A 36 4.43 -15.12 6.08
N HIS A 37 3.21 -14.77 5.67
CA HIS A 37 1.97 -15.05 6.39
C HIS A 37 1.77 -14.29 7.72
N LYS A 38 2.64 -13.35 8.09
CA LYS A 38 2.40 -12.48 9.25
C LYS A 38 1.25 -11.53 8.97
N GLU A 39 0.16 -11.68 9.72
CA GLU A 39 -1.01 -10.81 9.67
C GLU A 39 -1.01 -9.85 10.85
N CYS A 40 -0.75 -8.57 10.60
CA CYS A 40 -0.68 -7.57 11.68
C CYS A 40 -2.02 -7.03 12.12
N CYS A 41 -3.03 -7.13 11.26
CA CYS A 41 -4.40 -6.79 11.58
C CYS A 41 -5.26 -7.98 11.21
N LYS A 42 -6.09 -8.44 12.15
CA LYS A 42 -6.95 -9.61 11.92
C LYS A 42 -8.11 -9.22 11.00
N ILE A 43 -8.31 -9.98 9.93
CA ILE A 43 -9.51 -9.94 9.09
C ILE A 43 -10.00 -11.36 8.84
N THR A 44 -11.30 -11.54 8.88
CA THR A 44 -11.92 -12.77 8.39
C THR A 44 -12.43 -12.48 6.99
N LEU A 45 -11.77 -13.02 5.98
CA LEU A 45 -12.26 -12.91 4.61
C LEU A 45 -13.46 -13.85 4.42
N PRO A 46 -14.50 -13.44 3.68
CA PRO A 46 -15.55 -14.37 3.31
C PRO A 46 -15.00 -15.46 2.38
N PRO A 47 -15.63 -16.65 2.36
CA PRO A 47 -15.11 -17.80 1.62
C PRO A 47 -14.84 -17.54 0.14
N GLN A 48 -15.65 -16.69 -0.50
CA GLN A 48 -15.49 -16.35 -1.92
C GLN A 48 -14.18 -15.61 -2.19
N GLN A 49 -13.84 -14.60 -1.38
CA GLN A 49 -12.59 -13.85 -1.49
C GLN A 49 -11.39 -14.73 -1.15
N GLU A 50 -11.53 -15.59 -0.14
CA GLU A 50 -10.48 -16.54 0.22
C GLU A 50 -10.17 -17.51 -0.92
N GLN A 51 -11.19 -18.13 -1.52
CA GLN A 51 -11.05 -19.02 -2.68
C GLN A 51 -10.36 -18.31 -3.84
N CYS A 52 -10.75 -17.07 -4.12
CA CYS A 52 -10.20 -16.29 -5.21
C CYS A 52 -8.71 -15.95 -4.98
N ILE A 53 -8.33 -15.56 -3.76
CA ILE A 53 -6.91 -15.34 -3.41
C ILE A 53 -6.11 -16.64 -3.54
N GLN A 54 -6.66 -17.78 -3.12
CA GLN A 54 -5.98 -19.08 -3.26
C GLN A 54 -5.77 -19.47 -4.72
N GLN A 55 -6.78 -19.28 -5.58
CA GLN A 55 -6.66 -19.52 -7.02
C GLN A 55 -5.53 -18.67 -7.64
N ILE A 56 -5.44 -17.39 -7.29
CA ILE A 56 -4.36 -16.53 -7.78
C ILE A 56 -2.99 -16.99 -7.26
N LYS A 57 -2.89 -17.41 -5.99
CA LYS A 57 -1.64 -17.96 -5.44
C LYS A 57 -1.19 -19.23 -6.17
N GLU A 58 -2.13 -20.13 -6.47
CA GLU A 58 -1.86 -21.35 -7.23
C GLU A 58 -1.42 -21.05 -8.65
N GLN A 59 -2.07 -20.09 -9.32
CA GLN A 59 -1.65 -19.59 -10.63
C GLN A 59 -0.24 -18.99 -10.56
N TRP A 60 0.08 -18.18 -9.55
CA TRP A 60 1.44 -17.63 -9.36
C TRP A 60 2.49 -18.73 -9.16
N LYS A 61 2.15 -19.77 -8.39
CA LYS A 61 3.03 -20.92 -8.20
C LYS A 61 3.27 -21.65 -9.52
N ALA A 62 2.21 -21.88 -10.31
CA ALA A 62 2.30 -22.50 -11.62
C ALA A 62 3.12 -21.65 -12.61
N PHE A 63 2.95 -20.32 -12.59
CA PHE A 63 3.73 -19.38 -13.40
C PHE A 63 5.24 -19.57 -13.19
N HIS A 64 5.67 -19.53 -11.93
CA HIS A 64 7.08 -19.65 -11.56
C HIS A 64 7.68 -21.02 -11.89
N GLN A 65 6.84 -22.05 -12.03
CA GLN A 65 7.24 -23.40 -12.39
C GLN A 65 7.16 -23.66 -13.91
N SER A 66 6.42 -22.85 -14.67
CA SER A 66 6.25 -23.03 -16.11
C SER A 66 7.47 -22.57 -16.91
N GLN A 67 7.81 -23.31 -17.97
CA GLN A 67 8.77 -22.86 -18.98
C GLN A 67 8.12 -21.95 -20.03
N ASP A 68 6.79 -22.01 -20.18
CA ASP A 68 6.00 -21.18 -21.10
C ASP A 68 5.48 -19.93 -20.39
N LYS A 69 6.40 -19.00 -20.15
CA LYS A 69 6.09 -17.72 -19.52
C LYS A 69 5.21 -16.83 -20.40
N GLU A 70 5.15 -17.06 -21.71
CA GLU A 70 4.45 -16.19 -22.66
C GLU A 70 2.94 -16.40 -22.65
N ASN A 71 2.48 -17.66 -22.56
CA ASN A 71 1.05 -17.96 -22.44
C ASN A 71 0.49 -17.68 -21.05
N PHE A 72 1.32 -17.86 -20.01
CA PHE A 72 0.91 -17.55 -18.65
C PHE A 72 0.71 -16.05 -18.42
N ALA A 73 1.49 -15.25 -19.12
CA ALA A 73 1.44 -13.80 -19.01
C ALA A 73 0.19 -13.21 -19.71
N LYS A 74 -0.60 -14.03 -20.42
CA LYS A 74 -1.95 -13.70 -20.90
C LYS A 74 -3.05 -14.09 -19.89
N SER A 75 -2.70 -14.74 -18.78
CA SER A 75 -3.64 -15.05 -17.70
C SER A 75 -3.94 -13.78 -16.90
N ASP A 76 -5.23 -13.51 -16.67
CA ASP A 76 -5.69 -12.34 -15.92
C ASP A 76 -5.47 -12.53 -14.41
N MET A 77 -4.22 -12.40 -13.95
CA MET A 77 -3.82 -12.55 -12.54
C MET A 77 -4.14 -11.29 -11.71
N CYS A 78 -5.35 -10.76 -11.87
CA CYS A 78 -5.76 -9.47 -11.32
C CYS A 78 -6.28 -9.64 -9.89
N MET A 79 -5.37 -9.67 -8.89
CA MET A 79 -5.74 -9.74 -7.47
C MET A 79 -6.76 -8.67 -7.08
N ALA A 80 -6.64 -7.47 -7.64
CA ALA A 80 -7.58 -6.39 -7.40
C ALA A 80 -8.98 -6.69 -7.97
N ASN A 81 -9.08 -7.28 -9.18
CA ASN A 81 -10.40 -7.68 -9.72
C ASN A 81 -11.01 -8.80 -8.87
N CYS A 82 -10.18 -9.71 -8.38
CA CYS A 82 -10.57 -10.81 -7.52
C CYS A 82 -11.09 -10.36 -6.14
N VAL A 83 -10.39 -9.43 -5.48
CA VAL A 83 -10.81 -8.91 -4.17
C VAL A 83 -11.99 -7.95 -4.32
N LEU A 84 -11.98 -7.13 -5.38
CA LEU A 84 -13.03 -6.17 -5.71
C LEU A 84 -14.02 -6.76 -6.72
N ASN A 85 -14.37 -8.06 -6.57
CA ASN A 85 -15.13 -8.96 -7.46
C ASN A 85 -16.50 -8.45 -7.98
N ASP A 86 -16.81 -7.19 -7.75
CA ASP A 86 -17.98 -6.51 -8.25
C ASP A 86 -17.60 -5.62 -9.44
N ASP A 87 -18.21 -5.87 -10.59
CA ASP A 87 -18.04 -5.08 -11.79
C ASP A 87 -18.47 -3.63 -11.60
N ASN A 88 -19.30 -3.34 -10.58
CA ASN A 88 -19.82 -2.02 -10.29
C ASN A 88 -18.91 -1.18 -9.38
N VAL A 89 -17.82 -1.72 -8.83
CA VAL A 89 -16.83 -0.94 -8.06
C VAL A 89 -16.23 0.18 -8.91
N VAL A 90 -16.08 -0.06 -10.21
CA VAL A 90 -15.75 0.97 -11.19
C VAL A 90 -16.92 1.11 -12.14
N THR A 91 -17.53 2.28 -12.16
CA THR A 91 -18.68 2.59 -13.02
C THR A 91 -18.28 2.62 -14.50
N PRO A 92 -19.26 2.54 -15.44
CA PRO A 92 -19.00 2.65 -16.88
C PRO A 92 -18.31 3.96 -17.30
N ASP A 93 -18.51 5.06 -16.56
CA ASP A 93 -17.81 6.33 -16.75
C ASP A 93 -16.42 6.35 -16.07
N ASN A 94 -15.90 5.18 -15.72
CA ASN A 94 -14.56 4.96 -15.17
C ASN A 94 -14.37 5.68 -13.82
N LYS A 95 -15.38 5.75 -12.95
CA LYS A 95 -15.28 6.33 -11.60
C LYS A 95 -15.41 5.26 -10.52
N ILE A 96 -14.88 5.53 -9.33
CA ILE A 96 -15.10 4.64 -8.18
C ILE A 96 -16.54 4.82 -7.68
N ASN A 97 -17.28 3.72 -7.63
CA ASN A 97 -18.59 3.68 -6.99
C ASN A 97 -18.42 3.54 -5.47
N SER A 98 -18.46 4.66 -4.77
CA SER A 98 -18.26 4.72 -3.32
C SER A 98 -19.26 3.86 -2.54
N ASP A 99 -20.49 3.73 -3.00
CA ASP A 99 -21.52 2.95 -2.31
C ASP A 99 -21.24 1.45 -2.42
N GLU A 100 -20.81 0.98 -3.60
CA GLU A 100 -20.43 -0.42 -3.77
C GLU A 100 -19.15 -0.77 -3.00
N VAL A 101 -18.16 0.13 -2.99
CA VAL A 101 -16.97 -0.05 -2.16
C VAL A 101 -17.34 -0.09 -0.67
N ARG A 102 -18.27 0.77 -0.22
CA ARG A 102 -18.77 0.74 1.16
C ARG A 102 -19.46 -0.57 1.47
N ASN A 103 -20.40 -1.01 0.63
CA ASN A 103 -21.13 -2.25 0.82
C ASN A 103 -20.18 -3.46 0.90
N MET A 104 -19.19 -3.51 0.01
CA MET A 104 -18.16 -4.53 0.03
C MET A 104 -17.34 -4.47 1.33
N LEU A 105 -16.79 -3.30 1.68
CA LEU A 105 -15.99 -3.15 2.90
C LEU A 105 -16.80 -3.45 4.15
N SER A 106 -18.08 -3.10 4.23
CA SER A 106 -18.95 -3.40 5.37
C SER A 106 -19.25 -4.90 5.51
N LYS A 107 -19.20 -5.67 4.41
CA LYS A 107 -19.32 -7.14 4.44
C LYS A 107 -18.01 -7.81 4.84
N LEU A 108 -16.88 -7.25 4.40
CA LEU A 108 -15.53 -7.76 4.68
C LEU A 108 -15.05 -7.42 6.09
N LEU A 109 -15.37 -6.20 6.53
CA LEU A 109 -14.89 -5.60 7.75
C LEU A 109 -16.06 -5.55 8.75
N GLY A 110 -15.84 -6.13 9.93
CA GLY A 110 -16.85 -6.19 10.98
C GLY A 110 -17.30 -4.82 11.51
N ALA A 111 -18.17 -4.84 12.53
CA ALA A 111 -18.78 -3.62 13.09
C ALA A 111 -17.75 -2.57 13.56
N GLU A 112 -16.58 -3.00 14.05
CA GLU A 112 -15.51 -2.11 14.54
C GLU A 112 -14.95 -1.16 13.46
N TRP A 113 -15.15 -1.46 12.18
CA TRP A 113 -14.64 -0.67 11.07
C TRP A 113 -15.64 0.33 10.50
N GLN A 114 -16.93 0.22 10.85
CA GLN A 114 -17.99 0.92 10.13
C GLN A 114 -17.85 2.44 10.17
N SER A 115 -17.30 2.98 11.26
CA SER A 115 -17.01 4.42 11.41
C SER A 115 -15.81 4.88 10.56
N LEU A 116 -14.89 3.99 10.21
CA LEU A 116 -13.67 4.28 9.46
C LEU A 116 -13.85 4.14 7.95
N ILE A 117 -14.73 3.23 7.52
CA ILE A 117 -14.96 2.90 6.11
C ILE A 117 -15.19 4.16 5.23
N PRO A 118 -16.05 5.14 5.59
CA PRO A 118 -16.25 6.32 4.76
C PRO A 118 -14.96 7.11 4.50
N SER A 119 -14.16 7.35 5.53
CA SER A 119 -12.90 8.08 5.42
C SER A 119 -11.85 7.33 4.58
N MET A 120 -11.80 5.99 4.72
CA MET A 120 -10.93 5.15 3.89
C MET A 120 -11.31 5.25 2.41
N ILE A 121 -12.60 5.21 2.10
CA ILE A 121 -13.12 5.32 0.72
C ILE A 121 -12.79 6.68 0.14
N ASP A 122 -13.06 7.78 0.87
CA ASP A 122 -12.80 9.13 0.37
C ASP A 122 -11.32 9.37 0.12
N THR A 123 -10.47 8.91 1.04
CA THR A 123 -9.00 8.96 0.88
C THR A 123 -8.55 8.22 -0.37
N CYS A 124 -9.05 7.01 -0.58
CA CYS A 124 -8.63 6.19 -1.71
C CYS A 124 -9.23 6.63 -3.05
N LYS A 125 -10.46 7.12 -3.06
CA LYS A 125 -11.08 7.71 -4.23
C LYS A 125 -10.30 8.95 -4.68
N ASN A 126 -9.98 9.86 -3.76
CA ASN A 126 -9.15 11.02 -4.06
C ASN A 126 -7.78 10.61 -4.60
N ARG A 127 -7.17 9.56 -4.05
CA ARG A 127 -5.90 9.05 -4.57
C ARG A 127 -6.04 8.48 -5.98
N VAL A 128 -7.09 7.72 -6.27
CA VAL A 128 -7.36 7.16 -7.61
C VAL A 128 -7.66 8.26 -8.63
N ASP A 129 -8.43 9.28 -8.25
CA ASP A 129 -8.82 10.38 -9.15
C ASP A 129 -7.63 11.31 -9.44
N ASN A 130 -6.72 11.49 -8.47
CA ASN A 130 -5.48 12.24 -8.66
C ASN A 130 -4.33 11.36 -9.21
N PHE A 131 -4.60 10.08 -9.49
CA PHE A 131 -3.61 9.20 -10.10
C PHE A 131 -3.43 9.56 -11.58
N ASN A 132 -2.56 10.55 -11.84
CA ASN A 132 -2.15 10.90 -13.19
C ASN A 132 -1.34 9.74 -13.80
N HIS A 133 -1.75 9.28 -14.98
CA HIS A 133 -1.06 8.24 -15.75
C HIS A 133 0.39 8.59 -16.16
N ASN A 134 0.91 9.77 -15.79
CA ASN A 134 2.28 10.22 -16.05
C ASN A 134 3.34 9.52 -15.17
N PHE A 135 3.15 8.23 -14.88
CA PHE A 135 4.28 7.34 -14.63
C PHE A 135 4.99 7.10 -15.98
N ASN A 136 5.72 8.12 -16.45
CA ASN A 136 6.79 7.99 -17.44
C ASN A 136 8.02 7.28 -16.84
N GLY A 137 7.98 6.90 -15.57
CA GLY A 137 8.87 5.89 -15.00
C GLY A 137 8.36 4.50 -15.36
N THR A 138 9.19 3.73 -16.06
CA THR A 138 9.05 2.33 -16.46
C THR A 138 8.69 1.33 -15.36
N HIS A 139 8.34 1.77 -14.16
CA HIS A 139 8.14 0.91 -12.99
C HIS A 139 6.93 1.42 -12.19
N GLY A 140 5.85 0.65 -12.19
CA GLY A 140 4.81 0.77 -11.17
C GLY A 140 5.36 0.45 -9.78
N PRO A 141 4.53 0.53 -8.72
CA PRO A 141 4.94 0.24 -7.34
C PRO A 141 5.46 -1.21 -7.13
N HIS A 142 5.26 -2.07 -8.12
CA HIS A 142 5.99 -3.32 -8.31
C HIS A 142 7.04 -3.13 -9.41
N GLY A 143 8.21 -2.61 -9.02
CA GLY A 143 9.36 -2.52 -9.90
C GLY A 143 9.76 -3.92 -10.39
N GLY A 144 9.34 -4.27 -11.60
CA GLY A 144 9.81 -5.44 -12.31
C GLY A 144 11.23 -5.22 -12.81
N HIS A 145 12.22 -5.43 -11.94
CA HIS A 145 13.59 -5.67 -12.36
C HIS A 145 13.76 -7.17 -12.65
N GLY A 146 13.76 -7.52 -13.94
CA GLY A 146 14.52 -8.68 -14.41
C GLY A 146 16.00 -8.29 -14.58
N PRO A 147 16.96 -9.23 -14.55
CA PRO A 147 18.38 -8.91 -14.36
C PRO A 147 19.13 -8.41 -15.62
N HIS A 148 18.44 -8.16 -16.74
CA HIS A 148 19.09 -7.71 -17.96
C HIS A 148 18.33 -6.52 -18.57
N GLY A 149 19.11 -5.49 -18.94
CA GLY A 149 18.67 -4.13 -19.19
C GLY A 149 17.62 -3.95 -20.29
N HIS A 150 17.00 -2.77 -20.27
CA HIS A 150 16.21 -2.18 -21.36
C HIS A 150 15.13 -3.05 -22.01
N GLY A 151 14.70 -4.12 -21.34
CA GLY A 151 13.58 -4.93 -21.76
C GLY A 151 12.29 -4.38 -21.17
N LYS A 152 11.26 -4.25 -22.01
CA LYS A 152 9.87 -4.30 -21.59
C LYS A 152 9.71 -5.50 -20.66
N GLY A 153 9.80 -5.28 -19.34
CA GLY A 153 9.39 -6.27 -18.37
C GLY A 153 7.96 -6.67 -18.70
N PRO A 154 7.53 -7.89 -18.39
CA PRO A 154 6.24 -8.39 -18.81
C PRO A 154 5.15 -7.40 -18.35
N HIS A 155 4.66 -6.56 -19.27
CA HIS A 155 3.50 -5.68 -19.14
C HIS A 155 2.23 -6.55 -19.12
N HIS A 156 2.29 -7.68 -18.43
CA HIS A 156 1.40 -8.82 -18.53
C HIS A 156 0.40 -8.84 -17.37
N MET A 157 -0.13 -7.65 -17.10
CA MET A 157 -1.41 -7.43 -16.45
C MET A 157 -2.24 -6.52 -17.37
N SER A 158 -2.10 -6.67 -18.70
CA SER A 158 -2.66 -5.74 -19.69
C SER A 158 -4.18 -5.62 -19.63
N ASN A 159 -4.86 -6.58 -19.01
CA ASN A 159 -6.32 -6.63 -18.91
C ASN A 159 -6.83 -6.27 -17.50
N CYS A 160 -5.95 -6.04 -16.52
CA CYS A 160 -6.39 -5.65 -15.19
C CYS A 160 -6.86 -4.19 -15.18
N ASN A 161 -7.96 -3.93 -14.47
CA ASN A 161 -8.46 -2.57 -14.33
C ASN A 161 -7.52 -1.80 -13.39
N LYS A 162 -6.70 -0.91 -13.95
CA LYS A 162 -5.70 -0.12 -13.19
C LYS A 162 -6.30 0.71 -12.06
N LYS A 163 -7.55 1.17 -12.19
CA LYS A 163 -8.24 1.88 -11.11
C LYS A 163 -8.60 0.92 -9.97
N LYS A 164 -9.09 -0.29 -10.28
CA LYS A 164 -9.30 -1.35 -9.29
C LYS A 164 -7.98 -1.70 -8.58
N GLU A 165 -6.88 -1.80 -9.30
CA GLU A 165 -5.55 -2.03 -8.70
C GLU A 165 -5.14 -0.93 -7.72
N MET A 166 -5.16 0.33 -8.16
CA MET A 166 -4.80 1.46 -7.30
C MET A 166 -5.73 1.57 -6.09
N LEU A 167 -7.03 1.35 -6.29
CA LEU A 167 -8.00 1.31 -5.21
C LEU A 167 -7.68 0.20 -4.21
N SER A 168 -7.41 -1.02 -4.69
CA SER A 168 -7.06 -2.17 -3.84
C SER A 168 -5.79 -1.91 -3.01
N PHE A 169 -4.74 -1.36 -3.63
CA PHE A 169 -3.52 -0.99 -2.92
C PHE A 169 -3.78 0.06 -1.84
N CYS A 170 -4.54 1.10 -2.17
CA CYS A 170 -4.88 2.14 -1.20
C CYS A 170 -5.72 1.60 -0.05
N LEU A 171 -6.73 0.78 -0.34
CA LEU A 171 -7.59 0.18 0.69
C LEU A 171 -6.79 -0.74 1.62
N GLY A 172 -5.86 -1.55 1.09
CA GLY A 172 -4.99 -2.39 1.92
C GLY A 172 -4.05 -1.59 2.82
N GLU A 173 -3.56 -0.44 2.36
CA GLU A 173 -2.79 0.50 3.18
C GLU A 173 -3.66 1.12 4.27
N GLN A 174 -4.84 1.65 3.91
CA GLN A 174 -5.78 2.25 4.85
C GLN A 174 -6.25 1.25 5.90
N TYR A 175 -6.45 -0.01 5.51
CA TYR A 175 -6.73 -1.10 6.44
C TYR A 175 -5.61 -1.24 7.47
N THR A 176 -4.35 -1.26 7.06
CA THR A 176 -3.22 -1.39 7.99
C THR A 176 -3.09 -0.15 8.89
N LEU A 177 -3.23 1.04 8.33
CA LEU A 177 -3.10 2.30 9.07
C LEU A 177 -4.20 2.45 10.13
N ASN A 178 -5.44 2.14 9.77
CA ASN A 178 -6.61 2.39 10.61
C ASN A 178 -7.10 1.15 11.38
N CYS A 179 -6.33 0.06 11.40
CA CYS A 179 -6.67 -1.14 12.18
C CYS A 179 -7.04 -0.81 13.65
N PRO A 180 -8.23 -1.16 14.13
CA PRO A 180 -8.55 -1.02 15.55
C PRO A 180 -7.50 -1.72 16.42
N ASP A 181 -7.09 -1.09 17.53
CA ASP A 181 -6.07 -1.67 18.41
C ASP A 181 -6.52 -3.02 19.02
N SER A 182 -7.83 -3.26 19.11
CA SER A 182 -8.43 -4.55 19.48
C SER A 182 -8.13 -5.69 18.50
N LEU A 183 -7.89 -5.37 17.23
CA LEU A 183 -7.61 -6.31 16.15
C LEU A 183 -6.14 -6.35 15.74
N TRP A 184 -5.34 -5.44 16.30
CA TRP A 184 -3.93 -5.26 15.96
C TRP A 184 -3.04 -6.24 16.73
N GLN A 185 -2.09 -6.87 16.05
CA GLN A 185 -1.03 -7.63 16.69
C GLN A 185 0.03 -6.68 17.23
N ASN A 186 0.07 -6.53 18.55
CA ASN A 186 1.02 -5.64 19.22
C ASN A 186 2.38 -6.33 19.42
N ASP A 187 3.15 -6.41 18.33
CA ASP A 187 4.54 -6.86 18.32
C ASP A 187 5.43 -5.95 17.46
N ASP A 188 6.75 -6.13 17.60
CA ASP A 188 7.75 -5.25 16.97
C ASP A 188 7.62 -5.19 15.45
N ASP A 189 7.46 -6.34 14.78
CA ASP A 189 7.35 -6.43 13.32
C ASP A 189 6.14 -5.64 12.80
N CYS A 190 5.00 -5.84 13.45
CA CYS A 190 3.77 -5.17 13.07
C CYS A 190 3.84 -3.68 13.36
N ASN A 191 4.30 -3.30 14.55
CA ASN A 191 4.44 -1.91 14.93
C ASN A 191 5.42 -1.16 14.03
N GLU A 192 6.52 -1.78 13.62
CA GLU A 192 7.46 -1.22 12.65
C GLU A 192 6.77 -0.97 11.29
N MET A 193 6.02 -1.94 10.77
CA MET A 193 5.27 -1.78 9.52
C MET A 193 4.27 -0.62 9.62
N ARG A 194 3.49 -0.55 10.70
CA ARG A 194 2.48 0.51 10.90
C ARG A 194 3.13 1.88 11.01
N ASN A 195 4.23 1.97 11.74
CA ASN A 195 5.01 3.20 11.88
C ASN A 195 5.60 3.62 10.54
N TYR A 196 6.19 2.70 9.78
CA TYR A 196 6.67 2.97 8.43
C TYR A 196 5.55 3.51 7.54
N LEU A 197 4.36 2.91 7.55
CA LEU A 197 3.27 3.40 6.71
C LEU A 197 2.81 4.81 7.11
N LYS A 198 2.83 5.14 8.41
CA LYS A 198 2.51 6.48 8.93
C LYS A 198 3.55 7.53 8.56
N THR A 199 4.83 7.19 8.65
CA THR A 199 5.94 8.14 8.42
C THR A 199 6.32 8.27 6.94
N CYS A 200 6.12 7.20 6.18
CA CYS A 200 6.45 7.12 4.76
C CYS A 200 5.15 7.00 3.95
N PRO A 201 4.47 8.12 3.62
CA PRO A 201 3.28 8.09 2.78
C PRO A 201 3.63 7.56 1.39
N PHE A 202 2.64 7.01 0.69
CA PHE A 202 2.80 6.32 -0.60
C PHE A 202 3.64 7.12 -1.61
N GLU A 203 3.43 8.43 -1.68
CA GLU A 203 4.11 9.36 -2.59
C GLU A 203 5.62 9.47 -2.33
N LYS A 204 6.06 9.15 -1.11
CA LYS A 204 7.47 9.16 -0.69
C LYS A 204 8.12 7.79 -0.74
N ARG A 205 7.37 6.72 -1.02
CA ARG A 205 7.91 5.36 -1.12
C ARG A 205 8.54 5.19 -2.50
N GLY A 206 9.87 5.22 -2.55
CA GLY A 206 10.62 4.91 -3.76
C GLY A 206 10.46 3.44 -4.18
N PRO A 207 10.90 3.07 -5.40
CA PRO A 207 10.95 1.68 -5.83
C PRO A 207 11.77 0.85 -4.83
N ARG A 208 11.34 -0.39 -4.55
CA ARG A 208 12.09 -1.31 -3.67
C ARG A 208 13.49 -1.49 -4.24
N ARG A 209 14.52 -0.95 -3.58
CA ARG A 209 15.89 -1.37 -3.85
C ARG A 209 16.07 -2.74 -3.22
N HIS A 210 16.30 -3.75 -4.05
CA HIS A 210 16.71 -5.07 -3.56
C HIS A 210 18.16 -4.94 -3.10
N SER A 211 18.36 -4.89 -1.79
CA SER A 211 19.63 -5.21 -1.12
C SER A 211 19.72 -6.70 -0.87
#